data_AF-A0A812NHU7-F1
#
_entry.id   AF-A0A812NHU7-F1
#
_cell.length_a   1.000
_cell.length_b   1.000
_cell.length_c   1.000
_cell.angle_alpha   90.00
_cell.angle_beta   90.00
_cell.angle_gamma   90.00
#
_symmetry.space_group_name_H-M   'P 1'
#
loop_
_entity.id
_entity.type
_entity.pdbx_description
1 polymer ?
#
loop_
_entity_poly.entity_id
_entity_poly.type
_entity_poly.pdbx_seq_one_letter_code
_entity_poly.pdbx_strand_id
1 'polypeptide(L)'
;MQGPLFKKPSKDPNSSKVIKLNRKVGSKVQSTGQTWQGPAGGLWLELDGDKPGWLLVEGPGFGQPGPLLEEVRPGDEEPVVLYALSPIDDSKLCDICLKPSQTVKHAKHWLALRLPGLKVESIIVAKEKPSEKTHGQGLRNFPANWILEDEVRIRDTPFKDGDEFVFFYMGDAAQDVADLQSRAASQG
;
A
#
# COMPACT_ATOMS: atom_id res chain seq x y z
N MET A 1 0.40 8.99 -2.18
CA MET A 1 1.73 8.51 -1.73
C MET A 1 1.54 7.23 -0.93
N GLN A 2 2.30 6.18 -1.22
CA GLN A 2 2.02 4.79 -0.80
C GLN A 2 3.02 4.17 0.18
N GLY A 3 3.98 4.96 0.67
CA GLY A 3 5.03 4.48 1.57
C GLY A 3 6.06 5.56 1.88
N PRO A 4 7.31 5.19 2.23
CA PRO A 4 8.35 6.17 2.49
C PRO A 4 8.65 7.00 1.24
N LEU A 5 8.95 8.28 1.44
CA LEU A 5 9.25 9.20 0.36
C LEU A 5 10.75 9.46 0.26
N PHE A 6 11.36 9.21 -0.90
CA PHE A 6 12.76 9.49 -1.15
C PHE A 6 12.92 10.75 -2.00
N LYS A 7 13.90 11.58 -1.65
CA LYS A 7 14.18 12.86 -2.31
C LYS A 7 15.65 12.99 -2.70
N LYS A 8 15.93 13.42 -3.93
CA LYS A 8 17.19 14.09 -4.30
C LYS A 8 17.03 15.59 -4.05
N PRO A 9 17.80 16.22 -3.14
CA PRO A 9 17.59 17.63 -2.80
C PRO A 9 18.16 18.62 -3.82
N SER A 10 19.01 18.16 -4.74
CA SER A 10 19.56 19.00 -5.81
C SER A 10 18.54 19.23 -6.92
N LYS A 11 18.62 20.39 -7.59
CA LYS A 11 17.95 20.61 -8.88
C LYS A 11 18.49 19.70 -9.98
N ASP A 12 19.79 19.38 -9.93
CA ASP A 12 20.40 18.41 -10.85
C ASP A 12 19.96 16.97 -10.49
N PRO A 13 19.21 16.28 -11.36
CA PRO A 13 18.75 14.92 -11.10
C PRO A 13 19.90 13.90 -11.00
N ASN A 14 21.08 14.21 -11.55
CA ASN A 14 22.25 13.33 -11.51
C ASN A 14 22.96 13.34 -10.14
N SER A 15 22.54 14.19 -9.21
CA SER A 15 23.08 14.19 -7.85
C SER A 15 22.91 12.82 -7.19
N SER A 16 23.99 12.28 -6.64
CA SER A 16 24.01 10.98 -5.95
C SER A 16 23.30 10.99 -4.59
N LYS A 17 23.14 12.18 -3.98
CA LYS A 17 22.54 12.31 -2.65
C LYS A 17 21.05 12.01 -2.70
N VAL A 18 20.62 11.00 -1.96
CA VAL A 18 19.21 10.68 -1.71
C VAL A 18 18.95 10.72 -0.20
N ILE A 19 17.86 11.37 0.19
CA ILE A 19 17.39 11.43 1.58
C ILE A 19 15.99 10.81 1.68
N LYS A 20 15.67 10.22 2.82
CA LYS A 20 14.32 9.77 3.15
C LYS A 20 13.58 10.89 3.88
N LEU A 21 12.42 11.27 3.39
CA LEU A 21 11.55 12.27 4.02
C LEU A 21 10.54 11.57 4.94
N ASN A 22 10.30 12.18 6.11
CA ASN A 22 9.24 11.73 7.01
C ASN A 22 7.92 12.38 6.61
N ARG A 23 7.11 11.66 5.81
CA ARG A 23 5.75 12.06 5.43
C ARG A 23 4.79 10.89 5.62
N LYS A 24 3.55 11.18 6.01
CA LYS A 24 2.49 10.19 6.20
C LYS A 24 1.96 9.70 4.85
N VAL A 25 1.66 8.41 4.73
CA VAL A 25 0.91 7.85 3.58
C VAL A 25 -0.34 8.69 3.30
N GLY A 26 -0.69 8.82 2.02
CA GLY A 26 -1.75 9.74 1.56
C GLY A 26 -1.34 11.21 1.42
N SER A 27 -0.17 11.63 1.92
CA SER A 27 0.32 13.00 1.70
C SER A 27 0.38 13.35 0.20
N LYS A 28 -0.08 14.56 -0.13
CA LYS A 28 0.06 15.15 -1.45
C LYS A 28 1.32 16.01 -1.53
N VAL A 29 1.89 16.08 -2.72
CA VAL A 29 3.04 16.92 -3.07
C VAL A 29 2.73 17.61 -4.40
N GLN A 30 3.05 18.90 -4.49
CA GLN A 30 2.98 19.61 -5.76
C GLN A 30 4.21 19.27 -6.59
N SER A 31 4.03 19.10 -7.89
CA SER A 31 5.09 18.74 -8.83
C SER A 31 4.92 19.54 -10.11
N THR A 32 6.02 19.68 -10.87
CA THR A 32 6.00 20.34 -12.17
C THR A 32 5.44 19.43 -13.28
N GLY A 33 5.24 18.14 -12.96
CA GLY A 33 4.93 17.08 -13.92
C GLY A 33 6.16 16.56 -14.67
N GLN A 34 7.33 17.19 -14.54
CA GLN A 34 8.54 16.72 -15.20
C GLN A 34 9.07 15.46 -14.53
N THR A 35 9.36 14.44 -15.35
CA THR A 35 9.95 13.18 -14.89
C THR A 35 11.35 12.97 -15.46
N TRP A 36 12.13 12.18 -14.73
CA TRP A 36 13.47 11.79 -15.14
C TRP A 36 13.74 10.34 -14.72
N GLN A 37 14.28 9.54 -15.64
CA GLN A 37 14.72 8.18 -15.35
C GLN A 37 16.22 8.18 -15.03
N GLY A 38 16.55 7.71 -13.83
CA GLY A 38 17.93 7.64 -13.37
C GLY A 38 18.70 6.47 -13.97
N PRO A 39 20.05 6.48 -13.85
CA PRO A 39 20.91 5.46 -14.42
C PRO A 39 20.67 4.06 -13.84
N ALA A 40 20.16 3.97 -12.60
CA ALA A 40 19.74 2.71 -11.98
C ALA A 40 18.30 2.29 -12.33
N GLY A 41 17.65 2.97 -13.28
CA GLY A 41 16.30 2.66 -13.76
C GLY A 41 15.14 3.27 -12.96
N GLY A 42 15.41 3.91 -11.81
CA GLY A 42 14.36 4.55 -11.00
C GLY A 42 13.75 5.79 -11.67
N LEU A 43 12.44 5.92 -11.59
CA LEU A 43 11.65 7.05 -12.09
C LEU A 43 11.51 8.11 -11.01
N TRP A 44 11.83 9.37 -11.35
CA TRP A 44 11.79 10.51 -10.45
C TRP A 44 10.87 11.60 -10.98
N LEU A 45 10.24 12.34 -10.07
CA LEU A 45 9.32 13.45 -10.34
C LEU A 45 9.90 14.74 -9.75
N GLU A 46 9.98 15.80 -10.55
CA GLU A 46 10.45 17.10 -10.09
C GLU A 46 9.40 17.78 -9.19
N LEU A 47 9.88 18.34 -8.06
CA LEU A 47 9.07 19.11 -7.13
C LEU A 47 8.80 20.52 -7.64
N ASP A 48 7.55 20.96 -7.49
CA ASP A 48 7.18 22.36 -7.66
C ASP A 48 7.16 23.06 -6.29
N GLY A 49 7.91 24.16 -6.18
CA GLY A 49 7.98 25.00 -4.97
C GLY A 49 9.40 25.37 -4.51
N ASP A 50 9.48 26.08 -3.38
CA ASP A 50 10.71 26.73 -2.89
C ASP A 50 11.86 25.76 -2.56
N LYS A 51 11.54 24.50 -2.31
CA LYS A 51 12.53 23.46 -1.97
C LYS A 51 12.74 22.55 -3.18
N PRO A 52 13.72 22.85 -4.04
CA PRO A 52 13.95 22.08 -5.25
C PRO A 52 14.25 20.62 -4.94
N GLY A 53 14.09 19.78 -5.95
CA GLY A 53 14.54 18.41 -5.92
C GLY A 53 13.61 17.46 -6.65
N TRP A 54 13.97 16.20 -6.58
CA TRP A 54 13.29 15.12 -7.28
C TRP A 54 12.81 14.08 -6.28
N LEU A 55 11.57 13.65 -6.39
CA LEU A 55 10.98 12.60 -5.58
C LEU A 55 10.96 11.28 -6.34
N LEU A 56 11.30 10.18 -5.67
CA LEU A 56 11.19 8.86 -6.26
C LEU A 56 9.71 8.50 -6.46
N VAL A 57 9.34 8.18 -7.69
CA VAL A 57 8.04 7.61 -8.04
C VAL A 57 8.10 6.11 -7.85
N GLU A 58 9.04 5.43 -8.50
CA GLU A 58 9.29 4.00 -8.38
C GLU A 58 10.72 3.65 -8.80
N GLY A 59 11.25 2.51 -8.38
CA GLY A 59 12.55 2.05 -8.86
C GLY A 59 13.23 1.01 -7.97
N PRO A 60 14.25 0.31 -8.52
CA PRO A 60 15.00 -0.69 -7.78
C PRO A 60 15.93 -0.05 -6.73
N GLY A 61 16.40 -0.86 -5.78
CA GLY A 61 17.40 -0.45 -4.79
C GLY A 61 16.87 0.27 -3.54
N PHE A 62 15.55 0.46 -3.42
CA PHE A 62 14.94 1.13 -2.27
C PHE A 62 14.21 0.18 -1.31
N GLY A 63 14.15 -1.12 -1.63
CA GLY A 63 13.44 -2.12 -0.83
C GLY A 63 11.95 -1.81 -0.67
N GLN A 64 11.35 -1.12 -1.66
CA GLN A 64 9.94 -0.76 -1.66
C GLN A 64 9.28 -1.30 -2.93
N PRO A 65 8.28 -2.18 -2.80
CA PRO A 65 7.50 -2.64 -3.94
C PRO A 65 6.53 -1.57 -4.42
N GLY A 66 6.37 -1.49 -5.75
CA GLY A 66 5.38 -0.66 -6.43
C GLY A 66 5.67 0.85 -6.43
N PRO A 67 4.79 1.63 -7.07
CA PRO A 67 4.90 3.07 -7.08
C PRO A 67 4.65 3.66 -5.70
N LEU A 68 5.58 4.52 -5.26
CA LEU A 68 5.49 5.30 -4.02
C LEU A 68 4.66 6.57 -4.21
N LEU A 69 4.62 7.09 -5.44
CA LEU A 69 3.83 8.24 -5.83
C LEU A 69 2.91 7.86 -6.99
N GLU A 70 1.69 8.37 -6.94
CA GLU A 70 0.74 8.31 -8.04
C GLU A 70 0.27 9.72 -8.34
N GLU A 71 0.02 9.99 -9.62
CA GLU A 71 -0.59 11.24 -10.05
C GLU A 71 -2.02 11.35 -9.50
N VAL A 72 -2.33 12.56 -9.02
CA VAL A 72 -3.68 13.02 -8.68
C VAL A 72 -3.84 14.41 -9.27
N ARG A 73 -5.01 14.68 -9.86
CA ARG A 73 -5.35 15.96 -10.47
C ARG A 73 -6.32 16.73 -9.59
N PRO A 74 -6.29 18.08 -9.65
CA PRO A 74 -7.36 18.88 -9.03
C PRO A 74 -8.73 18.44 -9.55
N GLY A 75 -9.64 18.13 -8.63
CA GLY A 75 -10.99 17.65 -8.93
C GLY A 75 -11.14 16.11 -8.95
N ASP A 76 -10.04 15.35 -8.86
CA ASP A 76 -10.12 13.91 -8.61
C ASP A 76 -10.76 13.65 -7.24
N GLU A 77 -11.50 12.54 -7.13
CA GLU A 77 -12.01 12.08 -5.83
C GLU A 77 -10.85 11.84 -4.85
N GLU A 78 -11.01 12.30 -3.61
CA GLU A 78 -9.98 12.17 -2.57
C GLU A 78 -9.67 10.69 -2.27
N PRO A 79 -8.40 10.27 -2.28
CA PRO A 79 -8.05 8.93 -1.86
C PRO A 79 -8.31 8.74 -0.37
N VAL A 80 -8.56 7.49 0.03
CA VAL A 80 -8.64 7.09 1.44
C VAL A 80 -7.38 6.37 1.85
N VAL A 81 -6.93 6.59 3.08
CA VAL A 81 -5.83 5.85 3.70
C VAL A 81 -6.40 4.88 4.72
N LEU A 82 -6.26 3.59 4.45
CA LEU A 82 -6.68 2.53 5.37
C LEU A 82 -5.46 1.91 6.05
N TYR A 83 -5.56 1.52 7.32
CA TYR A 83 -4.50 0.77 7.98
C TYR A 83 -4.80 -0.73 7.99
N ALA A 84 -3.77 -1.54 7.81
CA ALA A 84 -3.88 -3.00 7.84
C ALA A 84 -3.15 -3.56 9.06
N LEU A 85 -3.73 -4.56 9.71
CA LEU A 85 -3.08 -5.35 10.75
C LEU A 85 -2.44 -6.60 10.16
N SER A 86 -1.37 -7.06 10.79
CA SER A 86 -0.67 -8.29 10.44
C SER A 86 -1.52 -9.51 10.81
N PRO A 87 -1.71 -10.48 9.90
CA PRO A 87 -2.48 -11.69 10.20
C PRO A 87 -1.69 -12.68 11.08
N ILE A 88 -0.45 -12.35 11.47
CA ILE A 88 0.42 -13.20 12.28
C ILE A 88 0.33 -12.83 13.77
N ASP A 89 0.26 -11.53 14.08
CA ASP A 89 0.43 -11.02 15.44
C ASP A 89 -0.46 -9.80 15.76
N ASP A 90 -1.39 -9.45 14.87
CA ASP A 90 -2.28 -8.28 14.97
C ASP A 90 -1.56 -6.92 15.11
N SER A 91 -0.23 -6.87 14.91
CA SER A 91 0.52 -5.61 14.90
C SER A 91 0.18 -4.81 13.65
N LYS A 92 0.38 -3.48 13.67
CA LYS A 92 0.14 -2.66 12.48
C LYS A 92 1.12 -3.04 11.36
N LEU A 93 0.60 -3.60 10.28
CA LEU A 93 1.36 -4.03 9.11
C LEU A 93 1.75 -2.83 8.23
N CYS A 94 0.76 -2.07 7.74
CA CYS A 94 1.00 -0.94 6.84
C CYS A 94 -0.20 0.02 6.77
N ASP A 95 0.04 1.19 6.18
CA ASP A 95 -1.01 2.08 5.66
C ASP A 95 -1.10 1.89 4.14
N ILE A 96 -2.31 1.90 3.59
CA ILE A 96 -2.60 1.72 2.16
C ILE A 96 -3.42 2.92 1.70
N CYS A 97 -2.86 3.74 0.80
CA CYS A 97 -3.58 4.83 0.14
C CYS A 97 -4.27 4.27 -1.10
N LEU A 98 -5.60 4.41 -1.18
CA LEU A 98 -6.41 3.89 -2.27
C LEU A 98 -7.26 4.99 -2.91
N LYS A 99 -7.26 5.03 -4.24
CA LYS A 99 -8.20 5.87 -4.99
C LYS A 99 -9.62 5.30 -4.85
N PRO A 100 -10.67 6.14 -4.80
CA PRO A 100 -12.05 5.67 -4.66
C PRO A 100 -12.49 4.73 -5.80
N SER A 101 -11.86 4.84 -6.98
CA SER A 101 -12.09 3.99 -8.15
C SER A 101 -11.36 2.64 -8.13
N GLN A 102 -10.34 2.46 -7.27
CA GLN A 102 -9.62 1.20 -7.14
C GLN A 102 -10.52 0.14 -6.48
N THR A 103 -10.16 -1.14 -6.63
CA THR A 103 -10.98 -2.25 -6.13
C THR A 103 -10.41 -2.88 -4.87
N VAL A 104 -11.23 -3.67 -4.18
CA VAL A 104 -10.81 -4.50 -3.04
C VAL A 104 -9.63 -5.41 -3.43
N LYS A 105 -9.66 -6.01 -4.64
CA LYS A 105 -8.54 -6.79 -5.17
C LYS A 105 -7.24 -5.97 -5.23
N HIS A 106 -7.30 -4.70 -5.61
CA HIS A 106 -6.12 -3.83 -5.64
C HIS A 106 -5.53 -3.64 -4.23
N ALA A 107 -6.38 -3.46 -3.22
CA ALA A 107 -5.94 -3.39 -1.82
C ALA A 107 -5.30 -4.71 -1.34
N LYS A 108 -5.85 -5.87 -1.71
CA LYS A 108 -5.25 -7.18 -1.41
C LYS A 108 -3.83 -7.33 -1.99
N HIS A 109 -3.60 -6.83 -3.21
CA HIS A 109 -2.26 -6.85 -3.80
C HIS A 109 -1.29 -5.99 -3.00
N TRP A 110 -1.73 -4.83 -2.48
CA TRP A 110 -0.89 -4.04 -1.57
C TRP A 110 -0.50 -4.81 -0.31
N LEU A 111 -1.41 -5.57 0.29
CA LEU A 111 -1.08 -6.44 1.43
C LEU A 111 -0.02 -7.49 1.06
N ALA A 112 -0.21 -8.20 -0.05
CA ALA A 112 0.75 -9.22 -0.50
C ALA A 112 2.13 -8.64 -0.86
N LEU A 113 2.18 -7.40 -1.35
CA LEU A 113 3.43 -6.68 -1.56
C LEU A 113 4.10 -6.28 -0.23
N ARG A 114 3.32 -5.92 0.79
CA ARG A 114 3.83 -5.46 2.10
C ARG A 114 4.21 -6.60 3.04
N LEU A 115 3.57 -7.76 2.90
CA LEU A 115 3.93 -8.99 3.58
C LEU A 115 4.12 -10.10 2.53
N PRO A 116 5.31 -10.16 1.88
CA PRO A 116 5.60 -11.16 0.87
C PRO A 116 5.41 -12.58 1.42
N GLY A 117 4.61 -13.38 0.72
CA GLY A 117 4.20 -14.73 1.14
C GLY A 117 2.69 -14.85 1.26
N LEU A 118 1.99 -13.74 1.56
CA LEU A 118 0.53 -13.74 1.51
C LEU A 118 0.02 -13.99 0.09
N LYS A 119 -0.88 -14.96 -0.03
CA LYS A 119 -1.60 -15.29 -1.27
C LYS A 119 -2.86 -14.44 -1.38
N VAL A 120 -3.01 -13.70 -2.49
CA VAL A 120 -4.13 -12.76 -2.69
C VAL A 120 -5.48 -13.48 -2.62
N GLU A 121 -5.55 -14.68 -3.19
CA GLU A 121 -6.72 -15.56 -3.20
C GLU A 121 -7.12 -16.07 -1.81
N SER A 122 -6.18 -16.09 -0.86
CA SER A 122 -6.42 -16.49 0.54
C SER A 122 -6.80 -15.30 1.42
N ILE A 123 -6.87 -14.08 0.89
CA ILE A 123 -7.30 -12.90 1.63
C ILE A 123 -8.81 -12.71 1.44
N ILE A 124 -9.57 -12.73 2.54
CA ILE A 124 -10.99 -12.37 2.57
C ILE A 124 -11.12 -10.99 3.20
N VAL A 125 -11.92 -10.10 2.60
CA VAL A 125 -12.13 -8.73 3.11
C VAL A 125 -13.56 -8.59 3.60
N ALA A 126 -13.72 -7.98 4.77
CA ALA A 126 -14.98 -7.80 5.44
C ALA A 126 -15.37 -6.31 5.49
N LYS A 127 -16.67 -6.04 5.48
CA LYS A 127 -17.23 -4.69 5.65
C LYS A 127 -16.84 -4.05 6.99
N GLU A 128 -16.80 -4.84 8.05
CA GLU A 128 -16.42 -4.40 9.39
C GLU A 128 -15.91 -5.58 10.21
N LYS A 129 -15.21 -5.29 11.31
CA LYS A 129 -14.70 -6.32 12.22
C LYS A 129 -15.86 -6.94 13.00
N PRO A 130 -16.03 -8.27 12.99
CA PRO A 130 -17.07 -8.90 13.77
C PRO A 130 -16.79 -8.67 15.26
N SER A 131 -17.81 -8.22 15.99
CA SER A 131 -17.75 -8.09 17.45
C SER A 131 -18.50 -9.24 18.12
N GLU A 132 -18.15 -9.56 19.38
CA GLU A 132 -18.89 -10.54 20.18
C GLU A 132 -20.40 -10.25 20.21
N LYS A 133 -20.77 -8.96 20.20
CA LYS A 133 -22.17 -8.51 20.21
C LYS A 133 -22.91 -8.80 18.91
N THR A 134 -22.19 -8.93 17.79
CA THR A 134 -22.79 -9.03 16.47
C THR A 134 -22.91 -10.49 16.01
N HIS A 135 -21.97 -11.39 16.35
CA HIS A 135 -21.91 -12.72 15.71
C HIS A 135 -21.54 -13.92 16.62
N GLY A 136 -21.33 -13.69 17.94
CA GLY A 136 -20.77 -14.72 18.81
C GLY A 136 -19.32 -15.09 18.41
N GLN A 137 -18.73 -16.09 19.07
CA GLN A 137 -17.32 -16.44 18.83
C GLN A 137 -17.12 -17.21 17.51
N GLY A 138 -16.28 -16.66 16.62
CA GLY A 138 -15.62 -17.39 15.53
C GLY A 138 -16.10 -17.07 14.10
N LEU A 139 -15.16 -17.18 13.15
CA LEU A 139 -15.36 -16.97 11.69
C LEU A 139 -16.45 -17.86 11.06
N ARG A 140 -16.84 -18.98 11.70
CA ARG A 140 -17.87 -19.90 11.18
C ARG A 140 -19.28 -19.29 11.15
N ASN A 141 -19.52 -18.22 11.91
CA ASN A 141 -20.78 -17.48 11.91
C ASN A 141 -20.70 -16.17 11.11
N PHE A 142 -19.67 -15.99 10.29
CA PHE A 142 -19.47 -14.76 9.54
C PHE A 142 -20.51 -14.64 8.41
N PRO A 143 -21.34 -13.59 8.36
CA PRO A 143 -22.36 -13.46 7.34
C PRO A 143 -21.75 -13.33 5.95
N ALA A 144 -22.18 -14.15 4.99
CA ALA A 144 -21.65 -14.08 3.62
C ALA A 144 -21.83 -12.69 2.97
N ASN A 145 -22.92 -11.99 3.31
CA ASN A 145 -23.20 -10.63 2.82
C ASN A 145 -22.29 -9.54 3.42
N TRP A 146 -21.41 -9.89 4.35
CA TRP A 146 -20.39 -8.99 4.89
C TRP A 146 -19.04 -9.11 4.18
N ILE A 147 -18.85 -10.17 3.39
CA ILE A 147 -17.64 -10.34 2.59
C ILE A 147 -17.75 -9.40 1.38
N LEU A 148 -16.66 -8.67 1.12
CA LEU A 148 -16.53 -7.82 -0.05
C LEU A 148 -15.89 -8.61 -1.19
N GLU A 149 -16.54 -8.58 -2.36
CA GLU A 149 -16.01 -9.17 -3.59
C GLU A 149 -14.83 -8.35 -4.14
N ASP A 150 -13.96 -9.01 -4.90
CA ASP A 150 -12.70 -8.46 -5.40
C ASP A 150 -12.88 -7.23 -6.30
N GLU A 151 -13.98 -7.20 -7.06
CA GLU A 151 -14.32 -6.18 -8.04
C GLU A 151 -15.02 -4.96 -7.43
N VAL A 152 -15.47 -5.04 -6.17
CA VAL A 152 -16.08 -3.91 -5.47
C VAL A 152 -15.06 -2.77 -5.39
N ARG A 153 -15.48 -1.56 -5.77
CA ARG A 153 -14.64 -0.37 -5.69
C ARG A 153 -14.60 0.17 -4.27
N ILE A 154 -13.50 0.81 -3.89
CA ILE A 154 -13.33 1.35 -2.54
C ILE A 154 -14.43 2.34 -2.17
N ARG A 155 -14.89 3.19 -3.09
CA ARG A 155 -16.03 4.10 -2.84
C ARG A 155 -17.36 3.40 -2.53
N ASP A 156 -17.51 2.16 -2.99
CA ASP A 156 -18.73 1.36 -2.81
C ASP A 156 -18.63 0.46 -1.56
N THR A 157 -17.52 0.55 -0.82
CA THR A 157 -17.31 -0.12 0.49
C THR A 157 -17.72 0.81 1.64
N PRO A 158 -17.96 0.28 2.86
CA PRO A 158 -18.23 1.14 4.02
C PRO A 158 -16.98 1.81 4.61
N PHE A 159 -15.77 1.53 4.07
CA PHE A 159 -14.52 2.05 4.61
C PHE A 159 -14.40 3.56 4.42
N LYS A 160 -13.88 4.23 5.43
CA LYS A 160 -13.57 5.66 5.44
C LYS A 160 -12.08 5.89 5.66
N ASP A 161 -11.63 7.11 5.39
CA ASP A 161 -10.26 7.51 5.66
C ASP A 161 -9.90 7.29 7.15
N GLY A 162 -8.78 6.60 7.38
CA GLY A 162 -8.31 6.22 8.71
C GLY A 162 -8.85 4.90 9.27
N ASP A 163 -9.77 4.22 8.57
CA ASP A 163 -10.33 2.95 9.03
C ASP A 163 -9.35 1.77 8.90
N GLU A 164 -9.64 0.69 9.64
CA GLU A 164 -9.01 -0.61 9.44
C GLU A 164 -9.47 -1.20 8.10
N PHE A 165 -8.52 -1.61 7.27
CA PHE A 165 -8.81 -2.52 6.15
C PHE A 165 -9.01 -3.92 6.73
N VAL A 166 -10.24 -4.25 7.08
CA VAL A 166 -10.58 -5.50 7.78
C VAL A 166 -10.44 -6.68 6.81
N PHE A 167 -9.38 -7.46 6.98
CA PHE A 167 -9.16 -8.68 6.23
C PHE A 167 -8.82 -9.87 7.13
N PHE A 168 -9.10 -11.06 6.62
CA PHE A 168 -8.76 -12.34 7.21
C PHE A 168 -7.92 -13.14 6.21
N TYR A 169 -6.87 -13.78 6.70
CA TYR A 169 -6.07 -14.69 5.90
C TYR A 169 -6.52 -16.13 6.15
N MET A 170 -6.88 -16.84 5.09
CA MET A 170 -7.40 -18.21 5.15
C MET A 170 -6.30 -19.28 5.04
N GLY A 171 -5.05 -18.88 4.81
CA GLY A 171 -3.88 -19.75 4.88
C GLY A 171 -3.18 -19.67 6.24
N ASP A 172 -2.01 -20.30 6.33
CA ASP A 172 -1.08 -20.10 7.44
C ASP A 172 -0.09 -18.98 7.06
N ALA A 173 -0.35 -17.76 7.55
CA ALA A 173 0.45 -16.59 7.17
C ALA A 173 1.92 -16.75 7.60
N ALA A 174 2.18 -17.34 8.77
CA ALA A 174 3.54 -17.50 9.27
C ALA A 174 4.31 -18.50 8.41
N GLN A 175 3.69 -19.65 8.11
CA GLN A 175 4.31 -20.67 7.25
C GLN A 175 4.49 -20.17 5.81
N ASP A 176 3.48 -19.51 5.23
CA ASP A 176 3.54 -19.04 3.84
C ASP A 176 4.64 -17.98 3.63
N VAL A 177 4.86 -17.10 4.62
CA VAL A 177 5.97 -16.14 4.61
C VAL A 177 7.32 -16.85 4.76
N ALA A 178 7.44 -17.81 5.67
CA ALA A 178 8.67 -18.58 5.88
C ALA A 178 9.05 -19.41 4.63
N ASP A 179 8.07 -20.02 3.97
CA ASP A 179 8.25 -20.80 2.75
C ASP A 179 8.81 -19.95 1.61
N LEU A 180 8.30 -18.72 1.44
CA LEU A 180 8.83 -17.82 0.42
C LEU A 180 10.28 -17.42 0.71
N GLN A 181 10.61 -17.12 1.96
CA GLN A 181 11.96 -16.74 2.38
C GLN A 181 12.97 -17.88 2.18
N SER A 182 12.60 -19.11 2.53
CA SER A 182 13.46 -20.29 2.33
C SER A 182 13.74 -20.56 0.85
N ARG A 183 12.73 -20.40 -0.03
CA ARG A 183 12.89 -20.52 -1.49
C ARG A 183 13.83 -19.45 -2.04
N ALA A 184 13.68 -18.20 -1.61
CA ALA A 184 14.56 -17.11 -2.03
C ALA A 184 16.03 -17.35 -1.61
N ALA A 185 16.25 -17.91 -0.42
CA ALA A 185 17.59 -18.25 0.07
C ALA A 185 18.24 -19.45 -0.67
N SER A 186 17.44 -20.36 -1.24
CA SER A 186 17.94 -21.52 -2.00
C SER A 186 18.36 -21.21 -3.44
N GLN A 187 18.08 -20.01 -3.94
CA GLN A 187 18.36 -19.58 -5.33
C GLN A 187 19.46 -18.52 -5.46
N GLY A 188 20.07 -18.08 -4.35
CA GLY A 188 21.19 -17.14 -4.32
C GLY A 188 22.51 -17.84 -4.00
#